data_AF-L0RFQ5-F1
#
_entry.id   AF-L0RFQ5-F1
#
_cell.length_a   1.000
_cell.length_b   1.000
_cell.length_c   1.000
_cell.angle_alpha   90.00
_cell.angle_beta   90.00
_cell.angle_gamma   90.00
#
_symmetry.space_group_name_H-M   'P 1'
#
loop_
_entity.id
_entity.type
_entity.pdbx_description
1 polymer ?
#
loop_
_entity_poly.entity_id
_entity_poly.type
_entity_poly.pdbx_seq_one_letter_code
_entity_poly.pdbx_strand_id
1 'polypeptide(L)'
;MEFRALVRYPGLHMKFNNSVRFIALFSVLMMLFFASGCEYGSKVWQDAQDYVDPNPVINLDSAGIQNPNDNKLALLFTPVDGKVLSLINVLSTVDSHPDENWFKLLFMRYPWISGVFTVDEEASVLVKLPETGIKPFKPGPLVEYEGDWSEINLKSFINYSEFGPEMYLCTPFFKDADFKGLVVVHFDPRILLNFCPDPQKLIIMQPDGGGIWTGSDKLDKESLLKIDWDELLDAAVRGVVKVGEIRYVWLSRYIGDTQIVYLTKAIADEDEDDGILFF
;
A
#
# COMPACT_ATOMS: atom_id res chain seq x y z
N MET A 1 51.63 65.34 -17.64
CA MET A 1 52.68 65.70 -16.67
C MET A 1 53.25 64.38 -16.15
N GLU A 2 54.33 63.89 -16.76
CA GLU A 2 55.07 62.73 -16.28
C GLU A 2 55.84 63.09 -15.01
N PHE A 3 56.02 62.14 -14.09
CA PHE A 3 57.28 62.00 -13.36
C PHE A 3 57.46 60.56 -12.84
N ARG A 4 58.54 59.91 -13.30
CA ARG A 4 59.13 58.68 -12.73
C ARG A 4 59.74 58.98 -11.36
N ALA A 5 59.71 58.01 -10.45
CA ALA A 5 60.79 57.83 -9.48
C ALA A 5 60.98 56.34 -9.15
N LEU A 6 62.23 55.90 -9.29
CA LEU A 6 62.77 54.57 -9.04
C LEU A 6 63.58 54.68 -7.74
N VAL A 7 63.37 53.82 -6.74
CA VAL A 7 64.28 53.71 -5.60
C VAL A 7 64.48 52.24 -5.22
N ARG A 8 65.71 51.75 -5.40
CA ARG A 8 66.27 50.51 -4.83
C ARG A 8 66.75 50.77 -3.40
N TYR A 9 66.94 49.69 -2.63
CA TYR A 9 68.02 49.38 -1.66
C TYR A 9 67.46 48.55 -0.47
N PRO A 10 68.29 47.84 0.34
CA PRO A 10 69.11 46.68 0.01
C PRO A 10 68.85 45.48 0.96
N GLY A 11 69.41 44.31 0.64
CA GLY A 11 69.36 43.12 1.48
C GLY A 11 70.22 43.20 2.74
N LEU A 12 69.70 42.65 3.84
CA LEU A 12 70.43 42.36 5.08
C LEU A 12 70.48 40.84 5.26
N HIS A 13 71.67 40.25 5.14
CA HIS A 13 71.94 38.84 5.44
C HIS A 13 71.93 38.62 6.97
N MET A 14 70.99 37.82 7.47
CA MET A 14 70.99 37.33 8.86
C MET A 14 71.54 35.90 8.89
N LYS A 15 72.72 35.69 9.52
CA LYS A 15 73.27 34.34 9.80
C LYS A 15 72.54 33.75 11.01
N PHE A 16 71.76 32.69 10.81
CA PHE A 16 71.14 31.93 11.90
C PHE A 16 72.06 30.80 12.39
N ASN A 17 72.27 30.73 13.71
CA ASN A 17 73.07 29.70 14.39
C ASN A 17 72.54 28.28 14.14
N ASN A 18 73.44 27.32 13.89
CA ASN A 18 73.12 25.92 13.57
C ASN A 18 72.23 25.23 14.63
N SER A 19 72.26 25.66 15.88
CA SER A 19 71.43 25.12 16.97
C SER A 19 69.92 25.36 16.76
N VAL A 20 69.54 26.49 16.16
CA VAL A 20 68.14 26.83 15.86
C VAL A 20 67.62 25.98 14.69
N ARG A 21 68.50 25.63 13.75
CA ARG A 21 68.17 24.74 12.62
C ARG A 21 67.89 23.32 13.06
N PHE A 22 68.65 22.80 14.04
CA PHE A 22 68.40 21.46 14.58
C PHE A 22 67.09 21.36 15.38
N ILE A 23 66.77 22.38 16.18
CA ILE A 23 65.50 22.42 16.92
C ILE A 23 64.31 22.54 15.95
N ALA A 24 64.43 23.38 14.92
CA ALA A 24 63.40 23.51 13.89
C ALA A 24 63.22 22.22 13.06
N LEU A 25 64.31 21.52 12.72
CA LEU A 25 64.23 20.23 12.03
C LEU A 25 63.56 19.16 12.90
N PHE A 26 63.88 19.12 14.21
CA PHE A 26 63.26 18.19 15.13
C PHE A 26 61.76 18.47 15.34
N SER A 27 61.36 19.75 15.43
CA SER A 27 59.94 20.12 15.53
C SER A 27 59.15 19.80 14.25
N VAL A 28 59.75 20.00 13.07
CA VAL A 28 59.12 19.65 11.79
C VAL A 28 58.98 18.14 11.65
N LEU A 29 60.00 17.36 12.03
CA LEU A 29 59.95 15.90 11.99
C LEU A 29 58.91 15.32 12.96
N MET A 30 58.76 15.95 14.14
CA MET A 30 57.74 15.59 15.12
C MET A 30 56.33 15.94 14.62
N MET A 31 56.12 17.09 13.98
CA MET A 31 54.84 17.43 13.33
C MET A 31 54.47 16.47 12.19
N LEU A 32 55.46 16.00 11.40
CA LEU A 32 55.21 15.02 10.35
C LEU A 32 54.74 13.66 10.91
N PHE A 33 55.23 13.27 12.10
CA PHE A 33 54.77 12.06 12.79
C PHE A 33 53.32 12.15 13.29
N PHE A 34 52.85 13.35 13.68
CA PHE A 34 51.45 13.55 14.09
C PHE A 34 50.49 13.65 12.91
N ALA A 35 50.97 14.02 11.71
CA ALA A 35 50.14 14.13 10.51
C ALA A 35 49.78 12.77 9.88
N SER A 36 50.55 11.71 10.10
CA SER A 36 50.27 10.36 9.57
C SER A 36 49.18 9.58 10.32
N GLY A 37 48.61 10.13 11.40
CA GLY A 37 47.58 9.46 12.22
C GLY A 37 46.14 9.60 11.72
N CYS A 38 45.86 10.55 10.82
CA CYS A 38 44.48 10.84 10.40
C CYS A 38 43.84 9.73 9.55
N GLU A 39 44.63 9.01 8.74
CA GLU A 39 44.10 7.96 7.85
C GLU A 39 43.76 6.66 8.59
N TYR A 40 44.46 6.37 9.70
CA TYR A 40 44.19 5.18 10.53
C TYR A 40 42.94 5.37 11.41
N GLY A 41 42.72 6.58 11.93
CA GLY A 41 41.57 6.89 12.78
C GLY A 41 40.23 6.80 12.03
N SER A 42 40.17 7.25 10.77
CA SER A 42 38.95 7.16 9.97
C SER A 42 38.56 5.71 9.65
N LYS A 43 39.56 4.84 9.43
CA LYS A 43 39.32 3.43 9.13
C LYS A 43 38.81 2.65 10.34
N VAL A 44 39.41 2.86 11.52
CA VAL A 44 38.94 2.26 12.78
C VAL A 44 37.53 2.74 13.14
N TRP A 45 37.22 4.02 12.86
CA TRP A 45 35.88 4.57 13.06
C TRP A 45 34.84 3.97 12.11
N GLN A 46 35.19 3.77 10.83
CA GLN A 46 34.33 3.09 9.85
C GLN A 46 34.08 1.62 10.22
N ASP A 47 35.14 0.87 10.57
CA ASP A 47 35.01 -0.54 10.97
C ASP A 47 34.16 -0.69 12.26
N ALA A 48 34.29 0.25 13.21
CA ALA A 48 33.46 0.27 14.41
C ALA A 48 32.00 0.62 14.10
N GLN A 49 31.77 1.52 13.15
CA GLN A 49 30.42 1.90 12.73
C GLN A 49 29.73 0.76 11.97
N ASP A 50 30.44 0.06 11.07
CA ASP A 50 29.89 -1.10 10.36
C ASP A 50 29.61 -2.31 11.29
N TYR A 51 30.27 -2.39 12.45
CA TYR A 51 29.99 -3.43 13.47
C TYR A 51 28.77 -3.09 14.34
N VAL A 52 28.60 -1.82 14.70
CA VAL A 52 27.51 -1.35 15.59
C VAL A 52 26.22 -1.10 14.81
N ASP A 53 26.34 -0.67 13.55
CA ASP A 53 25.24 -0.34 12.65
C ASP A 53 25.59 -0.85 11.24
N PRO A 54 25.52 -2.18 11.02
CA PRO A 54 25.84 -2.74 9.71
C PRO A 54 24.89 -2.16 8.68
N ASN A 55 25.45 -1.63 7.59
CA ASN A 55 24.65 -1.15 6.47
C ASN A 55 23.66 -2.25 6.02
N PRO A 56 22.35 -1.97 5.99
CA PRO A 56 21.36 -2.98 5.69
C PRO A 56 21.57 -3.49 4.26
N VAL A 57 21.98 -4.75 4.15
CA VAL A 57 22.03 -5.45 2.87
C VAL A 57 20.61 -5.88 2.54
N ILE A 58 19.99 -5.21 1.57
CA ILE A 58 18.68 -5.62 1.05
C ILE A 58 18.89 -6.92 0.28
N ASN A 59 18.56 -8.03 0.91
CA ASN A 59 18.49 -9.31 0.22
C ASN A 59 17.23 -9.33 -0.66
N LEU A 60 17.40 -9.27 -1.99
CA LEU A 60 16.32 -9.36 -2.97
C LEU A 60 15.94 -10.81 -3.32
N ASP A 61 16.66 -11.79 -2.78
CA ASP A 61 16.30 -13.20 -2.88
C ASP A 61 15.15 -13.49 -1.90
N SER A 62 13.93 -13.05 -2.26
CA SER A 62 12.75 -13.57 -1.59
C SER A 62 12.61 -15.02 -2.04
N ALA A 63 12.47 -15.94 -1.08
CA ALA A 63 12.30 -17.35 -1.40
C ALA A 63 10.95 -17.64 -2.10
N GLY A 64 10.15 -16.61 -2.41
CA GLY A 64 8.75 -16.75 -2.80
C GLY A 64 7.89 -17.27 -1.65
N ILE A 65 6.58 -17.37 -1.90
CA ILE A 65 5.67 -18.05 -0.97
C ILE A 65 5.95 -19.55 -1.06
N GLN A 66 6.51 -20.13 0.00
CA GLN A 66 6.90 -21.55 0.05
C GLN A 66 5.70 -22.47 0.00
N ASN A 67 4.64 -22.13 0.73
CA ASN A 67 3.43 -22.94 0.78
C ASN A 67 2.72 -22.92 -0.61
N PRO A 68 2.56 -24.08 -1.27
CA PRO A 68 1.97 -24.13 -2.61
C PRO A 68 0.52 -23.64 -2.67
N ASN A 69 -0.25 -23.83 -1.59
CA ASN A 69 -1.64 -23.38 -1.52
C ASN A 69 -1.70 -21.84 -1.47
N ASP A 70 -0.89 -21.23 -0.61
CA ASP A 70 -0.81 -19.77 -0.49
C ASP A 70 -0.26 -19.14 -1.77
N ASN A 71 0.76 -19.74 -2.38
CA ASN A 71 1.31 -19.26 -3.64
C ASN A 71 0.26 -19.30 -4.76
N LYS A 72 -0.51 -20.40 -4.85
CA LYS A 72 -1.62 -20.48 -5.81
C LYS A 72 -2.67 -19.40 -5.54
N LEU A 73 -3.09 -19.22 -4.29
CA LEU A 73 -4.08 -18.20 -3.94
C LEU A 73 -3.55 -16.81 -4.32
N ALA A 74 -2.33 -16.47 -3.94
CA ALA A 74 -1.66 -15.21 -4.25
C ALA A 74 -1.64 -14.91 -5.76
N LEU A 75 -1.22 -15.88 -6.58
CA LEU A 75 -1.22 -15.73 -8.04
C LEU A 75 -2.61 -15.42 -8.62
N LEU A 76 -3.68 -15.90 -7.98
CA LEU A 76 -5.06 -15.65 -8.40
C LEU A 76 -5.59 -14.30 -7.91
N PHE A 77 -5.42 -13.98 -6.63
CA PHE A 77 -6.07 -12.83 -6.01
C PHE A 77 -5.26 -11.53 -6.14
N THR A 78 -3.92 -11.57 -6.15
CA THR A 78 -3.10 -10.34 -6.17
C THR A 78 -3.40 -9.41 -7.35
N PRO A 79 -3.58 -9.87 -8.60
CA PRO A 79 -3.96 -8.99 -9.71
C PRO A 79 -5.34 -8.35 -9.54
N VAL A 80 -6.24 -9.03 -8.84
CA VAL A 80 -7.60 -8.56 -8.55
C VAL A 80 -7.56 -7.50 -7.46
N ASP A 81 -6.95 -7.85 -6.33
CA ASP A 81 -6.83 -7.02 -5.14
C ASP A 81 -6.00 -5.75 -5.42
N GLY A 82 -4.97 -5.85 -6.26
CA GLY A 82 -4.20 -4.69 -6.71
C GLY A 82 -5.03 -3.63 -7.44
N LYS A 83 -6.10 -4.01 -8.16
CA LYS A 83 -7.01 -3.05 -8.79
C LYS A 83 -7.85 -2.29 -7.77
N VAL A 84 -8.36 -3.01 -6.77
CA VAL A 84 -9.14 -2.41 -5.69
C VAL A 84 -8.26 -1.53 -4.81
N LEU A 85 -7.08 -2.01 -4.42
CA LEU A 85 -6.12 -1.23 -3.65
C LEU A 85 -5.70 0.05 -4.37
N SER A 86 -5.46 -0.03 -5.69
CA SER A 86 -5.17 1.16 -6.48
C SER A 86 -6.32 2.18 -6.46
N LEU A 87 -7.57 1.73 -6.55
CA LEU A 87 -8.75 2.60 -6.46
C LEU A 87 -8.89 3.22 -5.07
N ILE A 88 -8.73 2.41 -4.00
CA ILE A 88 -8.73 2.88 -2.61
C ILE A 88 -7.68 3.98 -2.40
N ASN A 89 -6.47 3.79 -2.93
CA ASN A 89 -5.39 4.78 -2.80
C ASN A 89 -5.70 6.11 -3.52
N VAL A 90 -6.55 6.12 -4.54
CA VAL A 90 -7.01 7.37 -5.16
C VAL A 90 -8.07 8.02 -4.28
N LEU A 91 -9.01 7.24 -3.75
CA LEU A 91 -10.07 7.74 -2.89
C LEU A 91 -9.54 8.29 -1.56
N SER A 92 -8.52 7.66 -0.97
CA SER A 92 -7.90 8.13 0.27
C SER A 92 -7.18 9.48 0.15
N THR A 93 -7.04 10.04 -1.06
CA THR A 93 -6.49 11.38 -1.28
C THR A 93 -7.55 12.48 -1.31
N VAL A 94 -8.83 12.11 -1.23
CA VAL A 94 -9.93 13.07 -1.18
C VAL A 94 -9.96 13.71 0.21
N ASP A 95 -9.80 15.04 0.23
CA ASP A 95 -9.91 15.86 1.44
C ASP A 95 -10.99 16.94 1.26
N SER A 96 -11.01 17.59 0.09
CA SER A 96 -12.06 18.52 -0.33
C SER A 96 -12.90 17.96 -1.48
N HIS A 97 -14.09 18.53 -1.73
CA HIS A 97 -14.94 18.13 -2.86
C HIS A 97 -14.14 18.16 -4.18
N PRO A 98 -14.07 17.04 -4.92
CA PRO A 98 -13.27 16.98 -6.15
C PRO A 98 -13.85 17.81 -7.29
N ASP A 99 -12.99 18.35 -8.14
CA ASP A 99 -13.42 19.05 -9.35
C ASP A 99 -13.84 18.09 -10.49
N GLU A 100 -14.40 18.65 -11.56
CA GLU A 100 -14.86 17.89 -12.72
C GLU A 100 -13.72 17.07 -13.40
N ASN A 101 -12.49 17.59 -13.37
CA ASN A 101 -11.35 16.91 -13.99
C ASN A 101 -10.94 15.67 -13.20
N TRP A 102 -11.04 15.71 -11.88
CA TRP A 102 -10.79 14.57 -11.02
C TRP A 102 -11.70 13.39 -11.39
N PHE A 103 -13.01 13.63 -11.56
CA PHE A 103 -13.93 12.56 -11.96
C PHE A 103 -13.62 11.99 -13.34
N LYS A 104 -13.29 12.85 -14.32
CA LYS A 104 -12.87 12.40 -15.67
C LYS A 104 -11.62 11.52 -15.60
N LEU A 105 -10.62 11.93 -14.82
CA LEU A 105 -9.39 11.15 -14.63
C LEU A 105 -9.65 9.82 -13.93
N LEU A 106 -10.57 9.79 -12.96
CA LEU A 106 -10.99 8.57 -12.27
C LEU A 106 -11.54 7.54 -13.29
N PHE A 107 -12.50 7.93 -14.14
CA PHE A 107 -13.05 7.01 -15.15
C PHE A 107 -12.05 6.56 -16.20
N MET A 108 -11.16 7.46 -16.64
CA MET A 108 -10.10 7.09 -17.59
C MET A 108 -9.15 6.06 -16.98
N ARG A 109 -8.88 6.16 -15.67
CA ARG A 109 -8.00 5.22 -14.95
C ARG A 109 -8.68 3.91 -14.59
N TYR A 110 -9.97 3.96 -14.22
CA TYR A 110 -10.75 2.80 -13.78
C TYR A 110 -12.01 2.62 -14.65
N PRO A 111 -11.86 2.21 -15.93
CA PRO A 111 -13.00 2.05 -16.83
C PRO A 111 -13.94 0.89 -16.46
N TRP A 112 -13.63 0.16 -15.39
CA TRP A 112 -14.40 -0.97 -14.87
C TRP A 112 -15.35 -0.57 -13.73
N ILE A 113 -15.27 0.66 -13.20
CA ILE A 113 -16.24 1.10 -12.20
C ILE A 113 -17.60 1.38 -12.88
N SER A 114 -18.69 1.11 -12.16
CA SER A 114 -20.03 1.41 -12.67
C SER A 114 -20.31 2.91 -12.66
N GLY A 115 -19.81 3.61 -11.64
CA GLY A 115 -20.09 5.03 -11.47
C GLY A 115 -19.39 5.67 -10.27
N VAL A 116 -19.50 6.99 -10.22
CA VAL A 116 -19.12 7.84 -9.10
C VAL A 116 -20.18 8.92 -8.91
N PHE A 117 -20.48 9.25 -7.67
CA PHE A 117 -21.32 10.38 -7.36
C PHE A 117 -20.87 11.00 -6.05
N THR A 118 -21.30 12.24 -5.80
CA THR A 118 -21.09 12.90 -4.52
C THR A 118 -22.43 13.21 -3.89
N VAL A 119 -22.54 13.01 -2.58
CA VAL A 119 -23.69 13.41 -1.79
C VAL A 119 -23.30 14.46 -0.77
N ASP A 120 -24.22 15.35 -0.41
CA ASP A 120 -24.08 16.28 0.71
C ASP A 120 -24.46 15.63 2.07
N GLU A 121 -24.48 16.44 3.12
CA GLU A 121 -24.83 16.06 4.49
C GLU A 121 -26.26 15.49 4.59
N GLU A 122 -27.16 15.91 3.71
CA GLU A 122 -28.54 15.45 3.60
C GLU A 122 -28.72 14.25 2.65
N ALA A 123 -27.62 13.64 2.19
CA ALA A 123 -27.59 12.56 1.21
C ALA A 123 -28.18 12.93 -0.17
N SER A 124 -28.21 14.22 -0.51
CA SER A 124 -28.64 14.71 -1.82
C SER A 124 -27.48 14.64 -2.82
N VAL A 125 -27.75 14.11 -4.01
CA VAL A 125 -26.71 13.95 -5.05
C VAL A 125 -26.35 15.31 -5.65
N LEU A 126 -25.08 15.71 -5.54
CA LEU A 126 -24.54 16.95 -6.11
C LEU A 126 -23.97 16.73 -7.52
N VAL A 127 -23.22 15.64 -7.70
CA VAL A 127 -22.56 15.26 -8.96
C VAL A 127 -22.77 13.77 -9.16
N LYS A 128 -22.98 13.34 -10.39
CA LYS A 128 -23.10 11.92 -10.74
C LYS A 128 -22.55 11.67 -12.13
N LEU A 129 -21.71 10.64 -12.24
CA LEU A 129 -21.17 10.15 -13.50
C LEU A 129 -21.23 8.61 -13.53
N PRO A 130 -21.66 7.99 -14.65
CA PRO A 130 -22.35 8.65 -15.77
C PRO A 130 -23.68 9.26 -15.30
N GLU A 131 -24.12 10.36 -15.95
CA GLU A 131 -25.37 11.06 -15.60
C GLU A 131 -26.56 10.08 -15.58
N THR A 132 -26.63 9.25 -16.62
CA THR A 132 -27.58 8.14 -16.72
C THR A 132 -26.87 6.83 -16.37
N GLY A 133 -27.04 6.39 -15.12
CA GLY A 133 -26.56 5.08 -14.66
C GLY A 133 -27.53 3.95 -15.00
N ILE A 134 -27.01 2.75 -15.23
CA ILE A 134 -27.81 1.54 -15.48
C ILE A 134 -28.55 1.10 -14.20
N LYS A 135 -27.86 1.15 -13.05
CA LYS A 135 -28.44 0.84 -11.73
C LYS A 135 -28.84 2.14 -11.04
N PRO A 136 -30.11 2.32 -10.64
CA PRO A 136 -30.51 3.51 -9.89
C PRO A 136 -29.86 3.47 -8.50
N PHE A 137 -29.07 4.49 -8.18
CA PHE A 137 -28.55 4.68 -6.83
C PHE A 137 -29.72 5.00 -5.89
N LYS A 138 -29.85 4.24 -4.80
CA LYS A 138 -30.76 4.55 -3.70
C LYS A 138 -29.91 5.00 -2.51
N PRO A 139 -30.12 6.20 -1.96
CA PRO A 139 -29.34 6.70 -0.83
C PRO A 139 -29.62 5.97 0.49
N GLY A 140 -30.68 5.15 0.56
CA GLY A 140 -31.08 4.38 1.76
C GLY A 140 -29.89 3.75 2.51
N PRO A 141 -29.01 2.96 1.87
CA PRO A 141 -27.84 2.38 2.52
C PRO A 141 -26.82 3.38 3.08
N LEU A 142 -26.72 4.61 2.54
CA LEU A 142 -25.86 5.65 3.12
C LEU A 142 -26.49 6.27 4.36
N VAL A 143 -27.83 6.37 4.39
CA VAL A 143 -28.61 6.92 5.51
C VAL A 143 -28.78 5.89 6.64
N GLU A 144 -28.91 4.62 6.27
CA GLU A 144 -29.04 3.48 7.18
C GLU A 144 -27.69 3.02 7.76
N TYR A 145 -26.58 3.57 7.27
CA TYR A 145 -25.26 3.27 7.81
C TYR A 145 -25.16 3.76 9.26
N GLU A 146 -24.87 2.85 10.18
CA GLU A 146 -24.86 3.12 11.63
C GLU A 146 -23.55 3.76 12.13
N GLY A 147 -22.57 4.00 11.25
CA GLY A 147 -21.27 4.57 11.61
C GLY A 147 -21.15 6.09 11.39
N ASP A 148 -20.02 6.64 11.82
CA ASP A 148 -19.76 8.08 11.74
C ASP A 148 -19.08 8.47 10.42
N TRP A 149 -19.83 9.07 9.50
CA TRP A 149 -19.32 9.57 8.22
C TRP A 149 -18.29 10.69 8.34
N SER A 150 -18.16 11.34 9.50
CA SER A 150 -17.17 12.40 9.73
C SER A 150 -15.75 11.87 9.98
N GLU A 151 -15.58 10.56 10.17
CA GLU A 151 -14.26 9.94 10.25
C GLU A 151 -13.55 9.97 8.90
N ILE A 152 -12.28 10.40 8.87
CA ILE A 152 -11.47 10.50 7.64
C ILE A 152 -11.26 9.17 6.88
N ASN A 153 -11.66 8.05 7.45
CA ASN A 153 -11.42 6.73 6.88
C ASN A 153 -12.39 6.42 5.74
N LEU A 154 -11.90 5.70 4.74
CA LEU A 154 -12.73 5.14 3.69
C LEU A 154 -13.61 4.03 4.28
N LYS A 155 -14.91 4.13 4.03
CA LYS A 155 -15.92 3.15 4.44
C LYS A 155 -16.49 2.45 3.21
N SER A 156 -17.10 1.29 3.41
CA SER A 156 -17.66 0.54 2.29
C SER A 156 -18.74 -0.45 2.72
N PHE A 157 -19.58 -0.80 1.76
CA PHE A 157 -20.61 -1.83 1.93
C PHE A 157 -21.00 -2.41 0.57
N ILE A 158 -21.74 -3.52 0.59
CA ILE A 158 -22.31 -4.14 -0.60
C ILE A 158 -23.82 -4.12 -0.50
N ASN A 159 -24.47 -3.62 -1.56
CA ASN A 159 -25.91 -3.69 -1.72
C ASN A 159 -26.29 -4.80 -2.72
N TYR A 160 -27.25 -5.63 -2.35
CA TYR A 160 -27.80 -6.67 -3.22
C TYR A 160 -29.14 -6.22 -3.79
N SER A 161 -29.20 -6.06 -5.11
CA SER A 161 -30.41 -5.66 -5.84
C SER A 161 -30.84 -6.72 -6.86
N GLU A 162 -32.00 -6.53 -7.48
CA GLU A 162 -32.45 -7.35 -8.62
C GLU A 162 -31.46 -7.33 -9.81
N PHE A 163 -30.62 -6.29 -9.92
CA PHE A 163 -29.58 -6.16 -10.95
C PHE A 163 -28.24 -6.78 -10.52
N GLY A 164 -28.19 -7.43 -9.36
CA GLY A 164 -27.00 -8.04 -8.77
C GLY A 164 -26.35 -7.18 -7.69
N PRO A 165 -25.20 -7.65 -7.16
CA PRO A 165 -24.45 -6.95 -6.13
C PRO A 165 -23.83 -5.66 -6.67
N GLU A 166 -23.67 -4.69 -5.80
CA GLU A 166 -22.93 -3.46 -6.06
C GLU A 166 -22.15 -3.09 -4.79
N MET A 167 -20.83 -2.99 -4.90
CA MET A 167 -19.94 -2.52 -3.84
C MET A 167 -19.83 -1.01 -3.92
N TYR A 168 -19.90 -0.35 -2.77
CA TYR A 168 -19.76 1.09 -2.61
C TYR A 168 -18.51 1.38 -1.77
N LEU A 169 -17.67 2.29 -2.25
CA LEU A 169 -16.53 2.84 -1.54
C LEU A 169 -16.82 4.33 -1.28
N CYS A 170 -16.85 4.71 -0.02
CA CYS A 170 -17.29 6.02 0.43
C CYS A 170 -16.14 6.72 1.16
N THR A 171 -15.79 7.92 0.70
CA THR A 171 -14.78 8.76 1.36
C THR A 171 -15.36 10.13 1.65
N PRO A 172 -15.26 10.62 2.90
CA PRO A 172 -15.76 11.95 3.22
C PRO A 172 -14.90 13.05 2.60
N PHE A 173 -15.53 14.19 2.38
CA PHE A 173 -14.82 15.42 2.07
C PHE A 173 -15.29 16.53 3.01
N PHE A 174 -14.36 17.46 3.26
CA PHE A 174 -14.49 18.50 4.26
C PHE A 174 -14.34 19.88 3.63
N LYS A 175 -14.85 20.88 4.34
CA LYS A 175 -14.57 22.29 4.09
C LYS A 175 -14.39 22.98 5.42
N ASP A 176 -13.27 23.68 5.60
CA ASP A 176 -12.93 24.36 6.86
C ASP A 176 -12.97 23.43 8.08
N ALA A 177 -12.56 22.16 7.88
CA ALA A 177 -12.62 21.05 8.85
C ALA A 177 -14.03 20.56 9.23
N ASP A 178 -15.09 21.10 8.62
CA ASP A 178 -16.45 20.57 8.76
C ASP A 178 -16.71 19.51 7.67
N PHE A 179 -17.33 18.40 8.06
CA PHE A 179 -17.85 17.41 7.12
C PHE A 179 -18.84 18.08 6.17
N LYS A 180 -18.79 17.74 4.88
CA LYS A 180 -19.68 18.32 3.85
C LYS A 180 -20.39 17.27 3.00
N GLY A 181 -20.02 16.00 3.14
CA GLY A 181 -20.58 14.93 2.34
C GLY A 181 -19.58 13.85 1.99
N LEU A 182 -19.95 13.02 1.01
CA LEU A 182 -19.19 11.84 0.60
C LEU A 182 -18.92 11.87 -0.91
N VAL A 183 -17.72 11.44 -1.30
CA VAL A 183 -17.44 10.91 -2.63
C VAL A 183 -17.69 9.41 -2.58
N VAL A 184 -18.55 8.92 -3.47
CA VAL A 184 -18.94 7.51 -3.51
C VAL A 184 -18.63 6.93 -4.89
N VAL A 185 -17.74 5.94 -4.92
CA VAL A 185 -17.48 5.12 -6.10
C VAL A 185 -18.17 3.78 -5.94
N HIS A 186 -18.78 3.28 -7.01
CA HIS A 186 -19.44 1.99 -6.95
C HIS A 186 -19.17 1.13 -8.19
N PHE A 187 -19.18 -0.19 -7.99
CA PHE A 187 -18.98 -1.17 -9.04
C PHE A 187 -19.59 -2.53 -8.68
N ASP A 188 -19.87 -3.35 -9.70
CA ASP A 188 -20.29 -4.74 -9.50
C ASP A 188 -19.08 -5.61 -9.13
N PRO A 189 -19.00 -6.19 -7.92
CA PRO A 189 -17.81 -6.92 -7.48
C PRO A 189 -17.49 -8.15 -8.34
N ARG A 190 -18.42 -8.65 -9.15
CA ARG A 190 -18.16 -9.74 -10.09
C ARG A 190 -17.18 -9.34 -11.20
N ILE A 191 -17.09 -8.04 -11.53
CA ILE A 191 -16.17 -7.55 -12.56
C ILE A 191 -14.71 -7.78 -12.19
N LEU A 192 -14.41 -7.90 -10.89
CA LEU A 192 -13.08 -8.13 -10.37
C LEU A 192 -12.47 -9.44 -10.88
N LEU A 193 -13.30 -10.44 -11.18
CA LEU A 193 -12.87 -11.73 -11.75
C LEU A 193 -12.20 -11.57 -13.12
N ASN A 194 -12.48 -10.49 -13.87
CA ASN A 194 -11.83 -10.23 -15.16
C ASN A 194 -10.33 -9.93 -15.04
N PHE A 195 -9.87 -9.58 -13.83
CA PHE A 195 -8.45 -9.34 -13.55
C PHE A 195 -7.73 -10.59 -13.05
N CYS A 196 -8.47 -11.64 -12.70
CA CYS A 196 -7.89 -12.91 -12.28
C CYS A 196 -7.33 -13.67 -13.49
N PRO A 197 -6.10 -14.22 -13.42
CA PRO A 197 -5.53 -15.00 -14.52
C PRO A 197 -6.27 -16.33 -14.77
N ASP A 198 -6.96 -16.86 -13.76
CA ASP A 198 -7.80 -18.05 -13.88
C ASP A 198 -9.07 -17.92 -13.01
N PRO A 199 -10.11 -17.20 -13.48
CA PRO A 199 -11.30 -16.89 -12.69
C PRO A 199 -12.13 -18.13 -12.33
N GLN A 200 -11.89 -19.27 -12.99
CA GLN A 200 -12.54 -20.56 -12.67
C GLN A 200 -12.00 -21.15 -11.36
N LYS A 201 -10.82 -20.71 -10.91
CA LYS A 201 -10.17 -21.21 -9.69
C LYS A 201 -10.27 -20.26 -8.51
N LEU A 202 -10.61 -18.99 -8.74
CA LEU A 202 -10.78 -18.00 -7.67
C LEU A 202 -12.25 -17.93 -7.23
N ILE A 203 -12.43 -17.82 -5.93
CA ILE A 203 -13.69 -17.52 -5.28
C ILE A 203 -13.45 -16.25 -4.48
N ILE A 204 -14.32 -15.27 -4.65
CA ILE A 204 -14.37 -14.05 -3.85
C ILE A 204 -15.70 -14.11 -3.09
N MET A 205 -15.67 -13.90 -1.79
CA MET A 205 -16.89 -13.91 -0.99
C MET A 205 -16.95 -12.78 0.02
N GLN A 206 -18.17 -12.40 0.37
CA GLN A 206 -18.50 -11.56 1.50
C GLN A 206 -19.15 -12.46 2.56
N PRO A 207 -18.47 -12.77 3.67
CA PRO A 207 -18.99 -13.62 4.75
C PRO A 207 -20.36 -13.15 5.27
N ASP A 208 -20.45 -11.91 5.74
CA ASP A 208 -21.64 -11.38 6.42
C ASP A 208 -22.85 -11.15 5.51
N GLY A 209 -22.61 -10.97 4.20
CA GLY A 209 -23.65 -10.65 3.21
C GLY A 209 -24.04 -11.83 2.32
N GLY A 210 -23.38 -12.98 2.46
CA GLY A 210 -23.65 -14.18 1.68
C GLY A 210 -23.27 -14.10 0.19
N GLY A 211 -22.54 -13.07 -0.22
CA GLY A 211 -22.09 -12.91 -1.61
C GLY A 211 -20.99 -13.90 -1.96
N ILE A 212 -21.18 -14.69 -3.02
CA ILE A 212 -20.12 -15.55 -3.59
C ILE A 212 -20.01 -15.33 -5.09
N TRP A 213 -18.83 -14.87 -5.51
CA TRP A 213 -18.49 -14.58 -6.90
C TRP A 213 -17.32 -15.45 -7.36
N THR A 214 -17.53 -16.19 -8.44
CA THR A 214 -16.52 -17.06 -9.05
C THR A 214 -16.83 -17.19 -10.54
N GLY A 215 -15.82 -17.50 -11.35
CA GLY A 215 -16.05 -17.93 -12.73
C GLY A 215 -16.64 -19.33 -12.84
N SER A 216 -16.56 -20.16 -11.78
CA SER A 216 -16.96 -21.56 -11.84
C SER A 216 -18.44 -21.80 -11.58
N ASP A 217 -19.13 -22.40 -12.55
CA ASP A 217 -20.52 -22.85 -12.41
C ASP A 217 -20.66 -24.12 -11.56
N LYS A 218 -19.55 -24.77 -11.21
CA LYS A 218 -19.53 -26.06 -10.48
C LYS A 218 -19.32 -25.90 -8.97
N LEU A 219 -19.27 -24.66 -8.48
CA LEU A 219 -19.03 -24.39 -7.07
C LEU A 219 -20.29 -24.70 -6.25
N ASP A 220 -20.15 -25.51 -5.21
CA ASP A 220 -21.17 -25.68 -4.18
C ASP A 220 -21.17 -24.46 -3.25
N LYS A 221 -21.93 -23.43 -3.63
CA LYS A 221 -22.04 -22.18 -2.88
C LYS A 221 -22.75 -22.38 -1.54
N GLU A 222 -23.75 -23.25 -1.49
CA GLU A 222 -24.54 -23.46 -0.27
C GLU A 222 -23.69 -24.05 0.85
N SER A 223 -22.84 -25.02 0.54
CA SER A 223 -21.98 -25.61 1.56
C SER A 223 -20.89 -24.65 2.04
N LEU A 224 -20.40 -23.75 1.19
CA LEU A 224 -19.49 -22.67 1.61
C LEU A 224 -20.16 -21.66 2.54
N LEU A 225 -21.42 -21.31 2.28
CA LEU A 225 -22.18 -20.38 3.13
C LEU A 225 -22.55 -20.97 4.51
N LYS A 226 -22.48 -22.29 4.68
CA LYS A 226 -22.76 -22.98 5.96
C LYS A 226 -21.56 -23.03 6.90
N ILE A 227 -20.37 -22.65 6.43
CA ILE A 227 -19.20 -22.52 7.30
C ILE A 227 -19.47 -21.40 8.29
N ASP A 228 -19.09 -21.62 9.56
CA ASP A 228 -19.06 -20.58 10.57
C ASP A 228 -17.88 -19.63 10.28
N TRP A 229 -18.13 -18.67 9.40
CA TRP A 229 -17.11 -17.71 8.99
C TRP A 229 -16.74 -16.77 10.13
N ASP A 230 -17.69 -16.43 11.01
CA ASP A 230 -17.46 -15.56 12.15
C ASP A 230 -16.41 -16.19 13.09
N GLU A 231 -16.60 -17.46 13.45
CA GLU A 231 -15.63 -18.20 14.28
C GLU A 231 -14.23 -18.28 13.62
N LEU A 232 -14.18 -18.55 12.31
CA LEU A 232 -12.91 -18.66 11.59
C LEU A 232 -12.17 -17.32 11.48
N LEU A 233 -12.90 -16.24 11.23
CA LEU A 233 -12.34 -14.91 10.98
C LEU A 233 -11.94 -14.20 12.28
N ASP A 234 -12.57 -14.56 13.40
CA ASP A 234 -12.11 -14.17 14.74
C ASP A 234 -10.78 -14.84 15.11
N ALA A 235 -10.57 -16.06 14.64
CA ALA A 235 -9.37 -16.84 14.95
C ALA A 235 -8.17 -16.52 14.05
N ALA A 236 -8.39 -16.26 12.75
CA ALA A 236 -7.31 -16.08 11.79
C ALA A 236 -7.71 -15.21 10.59
N VAL A 237 -6.70 -14.64 9.92
CA VAL A 237 -6.86 -13.92 8.64
C VAL A 237 -6.63 -14.80 7.42
N ARG A 238 -6.10 -16.02 7.60
CA ARG A 238 -5.90 -17.01 6.53
C ARG A 238 -6.04 -18.41 7.10
N GLY A 239 -6.28 -19.39 6.25
CA GLY A 239 -6.28 -20.78 6.66
C GLY A 239 -6.77 -21.74 5.59
N VAL A 240 -7.14 -22.94 6.02
CA VAL A 240 -7.72 -23.96 5.15
C VAL A 240 -9.02 -24.45 5.77
N VAL A 241 -10.07 -24.59 4.94
CA VAL A 241 -11.36 -25.14 5.33
C VAL A 241 -11.73 -26.32 4.44
N LYS A 242 -12.41 -27.32 4.99
CA LYS A 242 -12.87 -28.50 4.25
C LYS A 242 -14.39 -28.43 4.06
N VAL A 243 -14.85 -28.58 2.82
CA VAL A 243 -16.26 -28.63 2.43
C VAL A 243 -16.51 -29.89 1.62
N GLY A 244 -17.24 -30.84 2.21
CA GLY A 244 -17.32 -32.20 1.67
C GLY A 244 -15.92 -32.81 1.61
N GLU A 245 -15.50 -33.30 0.44
CA GLU A 245 -14.13 -33.81 0.23
C GLU A 245 -13.15 -32.77 -0.33
N ILE A 246 -13.58 -31.51 -0.50
CA ILE A 246 -12.76 -30.48 -1.12
C ILE A 246 -12.19 -29.57 -0.04
N ARG A 247 -10.86 -29.37 -0.06
CA ARG A 247 -10.18 -28.37 0.76
C ARG A 247 -10.06 -27.04 0.00
N TYR A 248 -10.29 -25.95 0.72
CA TYR A 248 -10.13 -24.58 0.23
C TYR A 248 -9.13 -23.85 1.11
N VAL A 249 -8.08 -23.30 0.50
CA VAL A 249 -7.23 -22.29 1.15
C VAL A 249 -7.93 -20.95 1.03
N TRP A 250 -7.88 -20.15 2.09
CA TRP A 250 -8.55 -18.86 2.16
C TRP A 250 -7.67 -17.78 2.79
N LEU A 251 -7.94 -16.53 2.40
CA LEU A 251 -7.33 -15.32 2.93
C LEU A 251 -8.42 -14.25 3.05
N SER A 252 -8.53 -13.65 4.23
CA SER A 252 -9.43 -12.54 4.54
C SER A 252 -8.72 -11.20 4.43
N ARG A 253 -9.42 -10.20 3.91
CA ARG A 253 -8.97 -8.81 3.83
C ARG A 253 -10.15 -7.86 3.99
N TYR A 254 -9.91 -6.71 4.60
CA TYR A 254 -10.84 -5.60 4.58
C TYR A 254 -10.63 -4.71 3.36
N ILE A 255 -11.72 -4.38 2.69
CA ILE A 255 -11.84 -3.29 1.73
C ILE A 255 -12.68 -2.26 2.46
N GLY A 256 -12.12 -1.13 2.90
CA GLY A 256 -12.84 -0.23 3.82
C GLY A 256 -13.32 -0.98 5.07
N ASP A 257 -14.63 -0.95 5.31
CA ASP A 257 -15.29 -1.67 6.42
C ASP A 257 -15.83 -3.05 5.96
N THR A 258 -15.74 -3.38 4.68
CA THR A 258 -16.28 -4.63 4.14
C THR A 258 -15.23 -5.73 4.16
N GLN A 259 -15.49 -6.78 4.94
CA GLN A 259 -14.64 -7.97 4.94
C GLN A 259 -14.90 -8.81 3.69
N ILE A 260 -13.82 -9.16 2.99
CA ILE A 260 -13.81 -10.00 1.80
C ILE A 260 -12.87 -11.17 2.03
N VAL A 261 -13.31 -12.36 1.65
CA VAL A 261 -12.50 -13.58 1.71
C VAL A 261 -12.24 -14.07 0.29
N TYR A 262 -10.97 -14.31 -0.01
CA TYR A 262 -10.51 -14.94 -1.24
C TYR A 262 -10.25 -16.42 -0.97
N LEU A 263 -10.71 -17.30 -1.85
CA LEU A 263 -10.52 -18.75 -1.73
C LEU A 263 -10.11 -19.39 -3.04
N THR A 264 -9.40 -20.50 -2.93
CA THR A 264 -9.20 -21.44 -4.03
C THR A 264 -9.08 -22.86 -3.50
N LYS A 265 -9.33 -23.86 -4.35
CA LYS A 265 -9.11 -25.27 -3.98
C LYS A 265 -7.64 -25.48 -3.63
N ALA A 266 -7.35 -26.14 -2.51
CA ALA A 266 -5.99 -26.53 -2.15
C ALA A 266 -5.38 -27.48 -3.22
N ILE A 267 -4.06 -27.44 -3.38
CA ILE A 267 -3.30 -28.34 -4.25
C ILE A 267 -2.84 -29.58 -3.48
N ALA A 268 -2.40 -29.41 -2.22
CA ALA A 268 -1.81 -30.46 -1.40
C ALA A 268 -2.73 -30.89 -0.25
N ASP A 269 -2.60 -32.16 0.16
CA ASP A 269 -3.32 -32.76 1.29
C ASP A 269 -2.65 -32.50 2.65
N GLU A 270 -1.48 -31.88 2.69
CA GLU A 270 -0.76 -31.55 3.93
C GLU A 270 -0.61 -30.04 4.10
N ASP A 271 -0.91 -29.59 5.33
CA ASP A 271 -0.58 -28.26 5.82
C ASP A 271 0.92 -28.25 6.13
N GLU A 272 1.76 -28.09 5.12
CA GLU A 272 3.15 -27.71 5.37
C GLU A 272 3.18 -26.26 5.86
N ASP A 273 3.23 -26.19 7.18
CA ASP A 273 3.66 -25.12 8.06
C ASP A 273 2.76 -23.88 8.17
N ASP A 274 2.54 -23.51 9.44
CA ASP A 274 2.03 -22.24 9.94
C ASP A 274 3.02 -21.09 9.66
N GLY A 275 3.56 -21.04 8.43
CA GLY A 275 4.49 -20.03 7.97
C GLY A 275 3.80 -18.68 7.92
N ILE A 276 3.84 -17.97 9.04
CA ILE A 276 3.42 -16.58 9.18
C ILE A 276 4.12 -15.78 8.07
N LEU A 277 3.35 -15.33 7.08
CA LEU A 277 3.82 -14.32 6.13
C LEU A 277 3.85 -12.99 6.89
N PHE A 278 5.05 -12.53 7.23
CA PHE A 278 5.27 -11.13 7.57
C PHE A 278 5.15 -10.34 6.26
N PHE A 279 4.10 -9.52 6.14
CA PHE A 279 4.02 -8.43 5.17
C PHE A 279 4.54 -7.15 5.80
#